data_AF-A0A0M4MEP3-F1
#
_entry.id   AF-A0A0M4MEP3-F1
#
_cell.length_a   1.000
_cell.length_b   1.000
_cell.length_c   1.000
_cell.angle_alpha   90.00
_cell.angle_beta   90.00
_cell.angle_gamma   90.00
#
_symmetry.space_group_name_H-M   'P 1'
#
loop_
_entity.id
_entity.type
_entity.pdbx_description
1 polymer ?
#
loop_
_entity_poly.entity_id
_entity_poly.type
_entity_poly.pdbx_seq_one_letter_code
_entity_poly.pdbx_strand_id
1 'polypeptide(L)' 'MDARRAVGAAKRDGDTEAERSARAQVHEAKLALGERGPVWWDDGAPDQNRKLLKNSSYAGLAEDQ' A
#
# COMPACT_ATOMS: atom_id res chain seq x y z
N MET A 1 -6.08 -3.03 -14.37
CA MET A 1 -7.20 -2.86 -13.40
C MET A 1 -7.74 -4.20 -12.89
N ASP A 2 -7.45 -5.33 -13.54
CA ASP A 2 -8.03 -6.64 -13.19
C ASP A 2 -7.56 -7.20 -11.85
N ALA A 3 -6.28 -7.05 -11.50
CA ALA A 3 -5.80 -7.48 -10.18
C ALA A 3 -6.54 -6.79 -9.02
N ARG A 4 -6.89 -5.49 -9.16
CA ARG A 4 -7.71 -4.78 -8.15
C ARG A 4 -9.13 -5.35 -8.07
N ARG A 5 -9.72 -5.75 -9.20
CA ARG A 5 -11.03 -6.41 -9.23
C ARG A 5 -10.97 -7.80 -8.60
N ALA A 6 -9.90 -8.56 -8.86
CA ALA A 6 -9.68 -9.89 -8.29
C ALA A 6 -9.57 -9.86 -6.75
N VAL A 7 -8.95 -8.83 -6.16
CA VAL A 7 -8.97 -8.64 -4.69
C VAL A 7 -10.40 -8.53 -4.18
N GLY A 8 -11.26 -7.76 -4.86
CA GLY A 8 -12.66 -7.61 -4.48
C GLY A 8 -13.48 -8.89 -4.64
N ALA A 9 -13.19 -9.70 -5.67
CA ALA A 9 -13.82 -11.01 -5.85
C ALA A 9 -13.40 -11.99 -4.73
N ALA A 10 -12.10 -12.19 -4.53
CA ALA A 10 -11.57 -13.09 -3.51
C ALA A 10 -12.09 -12.78 -2.09
N LYS A 11 -12.20 -11.49 -1.75
CA LYS A 11 -12.80 -11.06 -0.48
C LYS A 11 -14.26 -11.44 -0.31
N ARG A 12 -15.06 -11.33 -1.38
CA ARG A 12 -16.49 -11.72 -1.34
C ARG A 12 -16.65 -13.22 -1.21
N ASP A 13 -15.75 -13.97 -1.83
CA ASP A 13 -15.77 -15.44 -1.81
C ASP A 13 -15.10 -16.03 -0.55
N GLY A 14 -14.45 -15.18 0.28
CA GLY A 14 -13.72 -15.62 1.47
C GLY A 14 -12.41 -16.36 1.16
N ASP A 15 -11.93 -16.30 -0.09
CA ASP A 15 -10.73 -17.00 -0.53
C ASP A 15 -9.47 -16.19 -0.19
N THR A 16 -8.86 -16.54 0.93
CA THR A 16 -7.66 -15.87 1.44
C THR A 16 -6.42 -16.06 0.55
N GLU A 17 -6.33 -17.16 -0.20
CA GLU A 17 -5.18 -17.43 -1.06
C GLU A 17 -5.30 -16.64 -2.37
N ALA A 18 -6.49 -16.63 -2.97
CA ALA A 18 -6.78 -15.76 -4.11
C ALA A 18 -6.61 -14.29 -3.74
N GLU A 19 -6.99 -13.88 -2.52
CA GLU A 19 -6.77 -12.51 -2.04
C GLU A 19 -5.28 -12.18 -1.96
N ARG A 20 -4.46 -13.08 -1.38
CA ARG A 20 -3.00 -12.89 -1.28
C ARG A 20 -2.36 -12.76 -2.66
N SER A 21 -2.70 -13.66 -3.58
CA SER A 21 -2.19 -13.65 -4.95
C SER A 21 -2.57 -12.37 -5.69
N ALA A 22 -3.84 -11.96 -5.63
CA ALA A 22 -4.30 -10.72 -6.26
C ALA A 22 -3.61 -9.48 -5.66
N ARG A 23 -3.36 -9.45 -4.35
CA ARG A 23 -2.61 -8.36 -3.69
C ARG A 23 -1.15 -8.32 -4.10
N ALA A 24 -0.51 -9.47 -4.35
CA ALA A 24 0.85 -9.54 -4.87
C ALA A 24 0.92 -8.92 -6.28
N GLN A 25 0.00 -9.28 -7.18
CA GLN A 25 -0.07 -8.69 -8.52
C GLN A 25 -0.30 -7.16 -8.49
N VAL A 26 -1.17 -6.68 -7.58
CA VAL A 26 -1.33 -5.24 -7.38
C VAL A 26 -0.03 -4.60 -6.88
N HIS A 27 0.72 -5.29 -6.00
CA HIS A 27 1.99 -4.77 -5.52
C HIS A 27 3.02 -4.64 -6.63
N GLU A 28 3.20 -5.67 -7.46
CA GLU A 28 4.10 -5.65 -8.62
C GLU A 28 3.74 -4.53 -9.59
N ALA A 29 2.46 -4.38 -9.94
CA ALA A 29 2.01 -3.30 -10.82
C ALA A 29 2.34 -1.91 -10.24
N LYS A 30 2.19 -1.73 -8.92
CA LYS A 30 2.52 -0.46 -8.25
C LYS A 30 4.01 -0.16 -8.21
N LEU A 31 4.84 -1.18 -8.06
CA LEU A 31 6.29 -1.03 -8.18
C LEU A 31 6.66 -0.59 -9.60
N ALA A 32 6.13 -1.28 -10.62
CA ALA A 32 6.40 -0.99 -12.03
C ALA A 32 5.95 0.43 -12.46
N LEU A 33 4.87 0.94 -11.86
CA LEU A 33 4.38 2.30 -12.09
C LEU A 33 5.14 3.38 -11.29
N GLY A 34 6.05 3.00 -10.40
CA GLY A 34 6.74 3.94 -9.50
C GLY A 34 5.88 4.47 -8.34
N GLU A 35 4.66 3.95 -8.15
CA GLU A 35 3.81 4.29 -6.98
C GLU A 35 4.40 3.77 -5.66
N ARG A 36 5.24 2.74 -5.76
CA ARG A 36 5.97 2.12 -4.66
C ARG A 36 7.42 2.00 -5.08
N GLY A 37 8.30 2.77 -4.47
CA GLY A 37 9.71 2.85 -4.84
C GLY A 37 10.37 3.95 -4.03
N PRO A 38 11.67 4.20 -4.25
CA PRO A 38 12.35 5.33 -3.66
C PRO A 38 11.55 6.62 -3.88
N VAL A 39 11.57 7.47 -2.86
CA VAL A 39 10.98 8.79 -2.94
C VAL A 39 11.71 9.62 -4.00
N TRP A 40 10.99 10.53 -4.66
CA TRP A 40 11.53 11.33 -5.77
C TRP A 40 12.30 12.58 -5.32
N TRP A 41 12.34 12.85 -4.01
CA TRP A 41 13.09 13.95 -3.39
C TRP A 41 14.40 13.47 -2.76
N ASP A 42 15.36 14.38 -2.59
CA ASP A 42 16.73 14.11 -2.14
C ASP A 42 17.12 14.83 -0.84
N ASP A 43 16.17 15.49 -0.16
CA ASP A 43 16.39 16.28 1.07
C ASP A 43 16.64 15.42 2.34
N GLY A 44 16.68 14.10 2.21
CA GLY A 44 16.87 13.15 3.30
C GLY A 44 15.61 12.92 4.16
N ALA A 45 14.46 13.50 3.79
CA ALA A 45 13.23 13.26 4.53
C ALA A 45 12.80 11.78 4.43
N PRO A 46 12.35 11.17 5.55
CA PRO A 46 12.01 9.76 5.61
C PRO A 46 10.79 9.40 4.75
N ASP A 47 10.86 8.26 4.05
CA ASP A 47 9.69 7.69 3.36
C ASP A 47 8.59 7.30 4.38
N GLN A 48 7.41 7.89 4.20
CA GLN A 48 6.21 7.62 5.00
C GLN A 48 5.22 6.69 4.31
N ASN A 49 5.51 6.23 3.09
CA ASN A 49 4.63 5.34 2.34
C ASN A 49 4.40 4.02 3.10
N ARG A 50 3.14 3.56 3.09
CA ARG A 50 2.67 2.36 3.81
C ARG A 50 2.83 2.38 5.33
N LYS A 51 3.06 3.54 5.96
CA LYS A 51 2.97 3.71 7.42
C LYS A 51 1.60 4.24 7.80
N LEU A 52 1.02 3.71 8.88
CA LEU A 52 -0.11 4.36 9.54
C LEU A 52 0.35 5.70 10.12
N LEU A 53 -0.55 6.68 10.28
CA LEU A 53 -0.22 8.00 10.83
C LEU A 53 0.54 7.90 12.16
N LYS A 54 0.02 7.09 13.10
CA LYS A 54 0.65 6.78 14.39
C LYS A 54 2.03 6.12 14.31
N ASN A 55 2.39 5.54 13.17
CA ASN A 55 3.67 4.90 12.92
C ASN A 55 4.59 5.75 12.02
N SER A 56 4.20 6.99 11.73
CA SER A 56 4.93 7.92 10.88
C SER A 56 5.59 9.02 11.72
N SER A 57 6.45 9.84 11.10
CA SER A 57 6.97 11.05 11.76
C SER A 57 5.88 12.04 12.17
N TYR A 58 4.66 11.89 11.66
CA TYR A 58 3.50 12.71 11.98
C TYR A 58 2.64 12.14 13.12
N ALA A 59 3.13 11.14 13.86
CA ALA A 59 2.36 10.49 14.92
C ALA A 59 1.75 11.48 15.93
N GLY A 60 2.46 12.56 16.26
CA GLY A 60 1.97 13.60 17.18
C GLY A 60 0.76 14.40 16.67
N LEU A 61 0.43 14.36 15.37
CA LEU A 61 -0.80 14.95 14.82
C LEU A 61 -2.02 14.03 14.98
N ALA A 62 -1.82 12.78 15.42
CA ALA A 62 -2.89 11.80 15.58
C ALA A 62 -3.59 11.87 16.94
N GLU A 63 -3.01 12.56 17.92
CA GLU A 63 -3.52 12.64 19.30
C GLU A 63 -4.71 13.61 19.46
N ASP A 64 -4.95 14.47 18.47
CA ASP A 64 -6.01 15.49 18.45
C ASP A 64 -7.33 15.05 17.74
N GLN A 65 -7.55 13.76 17.47
CA GLN A 65 -8.75 13.23 16.79
C GLN A 65 -9.57 12.22 17.60
#